data_AF-A0A0L8BCD3-F1
#
_entry.id   AF-A0A0L8BCD3-F1
#
_cell.length_a   1.000
_cell.length_b   1.000
_cell.length_c   1.000
_cell.angle_alpha   90.00
_cell.angle_beta   90.00
_cell.angle_gamma   90.00
#
_symmetry.space_group_name_H-M   'P 1'
#
loop_
_entity.id
_entity.type
_entity.pdbx_description
1 polymer ?
#
loop_
_entity_poly.entity_id
_entity_poly.type
_entity_poly.pdbx_seq_one_letter_code
_entity_poly.pdbx_strand_id
1 'polypeptide(L)'
;MSKNKAPQHKIGGMRGILIYLFGLSGLINILALTGAFYMLQIYDRALTSGSISTLVALSVLAVGLYLFQGLFDVIRSQILVRLGARLDAQLAPLAHKVVIEMPRFGYSTAEATERGRDVDTLRGFLASQGPVALFDLPWIPIYLVFVWLLHPMLGYLTLGGALVLAVLTIIAEVLTRRHSHAMIKASVARSSVADSNARNSDVLHAMGMTGRAVDRFEKANRRHLDCQTKTSDIGGTLSGLSKVLRMILQSAILGLGAYLAIRGQLSAGAIIA
;
A
#
# COMPACT_ATOMS: atom_id res chain seq x y z
N MET A 1 30.98 20.78 34.00
CA MET A 1 30.52 21.19 32.65
C MET A 1 30.73 19.98 31.74
N SER A 2 29.73 19.25 31.25
CA SER A 2 28.70 19.66 30.30
C SER A 2 27.54 18.67 30.38
N LYS A 3 26.30 19.17 30.55
CA LYS A 3 25.08 18.37 30.61
C LYS A 3 24.72 17.86 29.22
N ASN A 4 24.62 16.54 29.12
CA ASN A 4 24.12 15.78 27.98
C ASN A 4 22.67 16.20 27.65
N LYS A 5 22.48 17.07 26.65
CA LYS A 5 21.15 17.43 26.14
C LYS A 5 20.68 16.33 25.20
N ALA A 6 19.87 15.41 25.72
CA ALA A 6 19.08 14.49 24.91
C ALA A 6 18.17 15.30 23.96
N PRO A 7 18.04 14.93 22.68
CA PRO A 7 17.11 15.59 21.77
C PRO A 7 15.67 15.14 22.09
N GLN A 8 15.04 15.77 23.08
CA GLN A 8 13.62 15.55 23.43
C GLN A 8 12.63 16.31 22.54
N HIS A 9 13.10 17.08 21.56
CA HIS A 9 12.23 17.76 20.60
C HIS A 9 12.05 16.90 19.34
N LYS A 10 10.87 16.28 19.14
CA LYS A 10 10.19 16.13 17.82
C LYS A 10 9.04 15.12 17.75
N ILE A 11 8.65 14.44 18.83
CA ILE A 11 7.49 13.52 18.77
C ILE A 11 6.15 14.26 18.94
N GLY A 12 6.14 15.40 19.64
CA GLY A 12 4.93 16.21 19.86
C GLY A 12 4.32 16.81 18.58
N GLY A 13 5.13 17.14 17.58
CA GLY A 13 4.65 17.64 16.29
C GLY A 13 4.06 16.56 15.39
N MET A 14 4.42 15.29 15.61
CA MET A 14 4.01 14.18 14.75
C MET A 14 2.55 13.78 14.99
N ARG A 15 2.08 13.86 16.25
CA ARG A 15 0.67 13.64 16.59
C ARG A 15 -0.26 14.67 15.94
N GLY A 16 0.15 15.95 15.92
CA GLY A 16 -0.63 17.01 15.25
C GLY A 16 -0.75 16.79 13.74
N ILE A 17 0.35 16.34 13.09
CA ILE A 17 0.34 16.02 11.66
C ILE A 17 -0.55 14.81 11.36
N LEU A 18 -0.54 13.78 12.21
CA LEU A 18 -1.40 12.60 12.03
C LEU A 18 -2.89 12.94 12.18
N ILE A 19 -3.26 13.78 13.15
CA ILE A 19 -4.64 14.23 13.33
C ILE A 19 -5.09 15.08 12.12
N TYR A 20 -4.22 15.97 11.65
CA TYR A 20 -4.49 16.75 10.44
C TYR A 20 -4.66 15.87 9.20
N LEU A 21 -3.78 14.88 9.00
CA LEU A 21 -3.88 13.91 7.90
C LEU A 21 -5.17 13.09 7.99
N PHE A 22 -5.57 12.68 9.19
CA PHE A 22 -6.83 11.95 9.40
C PHE A 22 -8.05 12.80 9.05
N GLY A 23 -8.10 14.06 9.52
CA GLY A 23 -9.17 15.00 9.16
C GLY A 23 -9.20 15.30 7.66
N LEU A 24 -8.04 15.47 7.04
CA LEU A 24 -7.90 15.66 5.60
C LEU A 24 -8.38 14.43 4.81
N SER A 25 -8.06 13.21 5.26
CA SER A 25 -8.60 11.98 4.66
C SER A 25 -10.12 11.93 4.79
N GLY A 26 -10.68 12.31 5.92
CA GLY A 26 -12.14 12.39 6.09
C GLY A 26 -12.79 13.35 5.10
N LEU A 27 -12.23 14.54 4.94
CA LEU A 27 -12.72 15.52 3.98
C LEU A 27 -12.64 14.98 2.54
N ILE A 28 -11.53 14.36 2.16
CA ILE A 28 -11.35 13.74 0.83
C ILE A 28 -12.35 12.62 0.61
N ASN A 29 -12.59 11.75 1.61
CA ASN A 29 -13.57 10.67 1.52
C ASN A 29 -15.00 11.20 1.40
N ILE A 30 -15.34 12.27 2.11
CA ILE A 30 -16.64 12.95 1.93
C ILE A 30 -16.76 13.54 0.53
N LEU A 31 -15.70 14.19 0.02
CA LEU A 31 -15.69 14.71 -1.34
C LEU A 31 -15.77 13.59 -2.39
N ALA A 32 -15.22 12.40 -2.11
CA ALA A 32 -15.31 11.26 -3.01
C ALA A 32 -16.76 10.78 -3.22
N LEU A 33 -17.64 10.95 -2.21
CA LEU A 33 -19.08 10.70 -2.36
C LEU A 33 -19.75 11.63 -3.38
N THR A 34 -19.13 12.76 -3.72
CA THR A 34 -19.66 13.68 -4.75
C THR A 34 -19.91 12.95 -6.06
N GLY A 35 -19.05 12.00 -6.45
CA GLY A 35 -19.24 11.24 -7.68
C GLY A 35 -20.49 10.36 -7.66
N ALA A 36 -20.71 9.67 -6.53
CA ALA A 36 -21.92 8.89 -6.31
C ALA A 36 -23.18 9.78 -6.34
N PHE A 37 -23.17 10.90 -5.62
CA PHE A 37 -24.30 11.85 -5.62
C PHE A 37 -24.56 12.48 -6.98
N TYR A 38 -23.52 12.78 -7.75
CA TYR A 38 -23.63 13.31 -9.09
C TYR A 38 -24.34 12.31 -10.02
N MET A 39 -23.96 11.04 -9.96
CA MET A 39 -24.64 9.98 -10.73
C MET A 39 -26.09 9.81 -10.30
N LEU A 40 -26.36 9.74 -8.99
CA LEU A 40 -27.72 9.66 -8.46
C LEU A 40 -28.60 10.79 -9.00
N GLN A 41 -28.11 12.04 -8.93
CA GLN A 41 -28.87 13.22 -9.32
C GLN A 41 -29.08 13.33 -10.84
N ILE A 42 -28.11 12.91 -11.66
CA ILE A 42 -28.27 12.91 -13.11
C ILE A 42 -29.37 11.93 -13.51
N TYR A 43 -29.27 10.68 -13.06
CA TYR A 43 -30.18 9.63 -13.49
C TYR A 43 -31.59 9.83 -12.92
N ASP A 44 -31.69 10.25 -11.66
CA ASP A 44 -32.99 10.36 -11.00
C ASP A 44 -33.67 11.70 -11.28
N ARG A 45 -32.91 12.78 -11.51
CA ARG A 45 -33.45 14.14 -11.60
C ARG A 45 -33.18 14.85 -12.91
N ALA A 46 -31.96 14.81 -13.45
CA ALA A 46 -31.65 15.51 -14.70
C ALA A 46 -32.30 14.79 -15.90
N LEU A 47 -32.25 13.46 -15.93
CA LEU A 47 -32.81 12.66 -16.99
C LEU A 47 -34.35 12.64 -16.95
N THR A 48 -34.94 12.62 -15.76
CA THR A 48 -36.40 12.66 -15.58
C THR A 48 -37.00 14.04 -15.83
N SER A 49 -36.32 15.12 -15.44
CA SER A 49 -36.80 16.50 -15.67
C SER A 49 -36.55 17.02 -17.08
N GLY A 50 -35.68 16.38 -17.87
CA GLY A 50 -35.31 16.82 -19.22
C GLY A 50 -34.64 18.20 -19.29
N SER A 51 -34.29 18.80 -18.15
CA SER A 51 -33.76 20.16 -18.08
C SER A 51 -32.25 20.18 -18.22
N ILE A 52 -31.77 20.70 -19.35
CA ILE A 52 -30.34 20.96 -19.61
C ILE A 52 -29.76 21.91 -18.57
N SER A 53 -30.56 22.86 -18.07
CA SER A 53 -30.11 23.83 -17.06
C SER A 53 -29.73 23.15 -15.74
N THR A 54 -30.48 22.14 -15.30
CA THR A 54 -30.16 21.38 -14.08
C THR A 54 -28.90 20.56 -14.27
N LEU A 55 -28.73 19.93 -15.44
CA LEU A 55 -27.54 19.16 -15.77
C LEU A 55 -26.28 20.03 -15.72
N VAL A 56 -26.29 21.20 -16.37
CA VAL A 56 -25.14 22.12 -16.39
C VAL A 56 -24.80 22.60 -14.99
N ALA A 57 -25.80 22.97 -14.18
CA ALA A 57 -25.57 23.40 -12.79
C ALA A 57 -24.90 22.31 -11.95
N LEU A 58 -25.36 21.06 -12.07
CA LEU A 58 -24.78 19.91 -11.37
C LEU A 58 -23.38 19.57 -11.87
N SER A 59 -23.15 19.63 -13.19
CA SER A 59 -21.83 19.36 -13.77
C SER A 59 -20.80 20.41 -13.33
N VAL A 60 -21.16 21.70 -13.33
CA VAL A 60 -20.26 22.76 -12.85
C VAL A 60 -19.93 22.58 -11.37
N LEU A 61 -20.93 22.24 -10.55
CA LEU A 61 -20.73 21.95 -9.12
C LEU A 61 -19.80 20.74 -8.93
N ALA A 62 -20.03 19.65 -9.66
CA ALA A 62 -19.21 18.43 -9.58
C ALA A 62 -17.75 18.71 -10.00
N VAL A 63 -17.54 19.47 -11.08
CA VAL A 63 -16.19 19.88 -11.51
C VAL A 63 -15.50 20.69 -10.40
N GLY A 64 -16.19 21.65 -9.80
CA GLY A 64 -15.65 22.43 -8.67
C GLY A 64 -15.24 21.53 -7.49
N LEU A 65 -16.11 20.59 -7.11
CA LEU A 65 -15.83 19.65 -6.01
C LEU A 65 -14.67 18.70 -6.33
N TYR A 66 -14.56 18.21 -7.57
CA TYR A 66 -13.42 17.38 -7.98
C TYR A 66 -12.10 18.16 -8.01
N LEU A 67 -12.12 19.45 -8.36
CA LEU A 67 -10.93 20.30 -8.25
C LEU A 67 -10.48 20.45 -6.80
N PHE A 68 -11.41 20.66 -5.86
CA PHE A 68 -11.09 20.67 -4.44
C PHE A 68 -10.57 19.33 -3.95
N GLN A 69 -11.20 18.22 -4.38
CA GLN A 69 -10.75 16.88 -4.03
C GLN A 69 -9.31 16.63 -4.49
N GLY A 70 -9.00 16.96 -5.75
CA GLY A 70 -7.64 16.85 -6.31
C GLY A 70 -6.63 17.73 -5.58
N LEU A 71 -7.03 18.96 -5.20
CA LEU A 71 -6.18 19.84 -4.41
C LEU A 71 -5.83 19.24 -3.04
N PHE A 72 -6.82 18.71 -2.32
CA PHE A 72 -6.61 18.06 -1.03
C PHE A 72 -5.76 16.79 -1.15
N ASP A 73 -5.95 16.00 -2.22
CA ASP A 73 -5.12 14.84 -2.51
C ASP A 73 -3.66 15.20 -2.74
N VAL A 74 -3.40 16.27 -3.50
CA VAL A 74 -2.04 16.78 -3.71
C VAL A 74 -1.41 17.25 -2.40
N ILE A 75 -2.16 18.00 -1.58
CA ILE A 75 -1.69 18.45 -0.26
C ILE A 75 -1.36 17.24 0.63
N ARG A 76 -2.26 16.26 0.69
CA ARG A 76 -2.07 15.01 1.46
C ARG A 76 -0.81 14.27 1.02
N SER A 77 -0.63 14.09 -0.28
CA SER A 77 0.54 13.41 -0.85
C SER A 77 1.84 14.15 -0.51
N GLN A 78 1.87 15.47 -0.67
CA GLN A 78 3.06 16.26 -0.33
C GLN A 78 3.40 16.22 1.17
N ILE A 79 2.39 16.22 2.05
CA ILE A 79 2.61 16.10 3.50
C ILE A 79 3.20 14.74 3.84
N LEU A 80 2.69 13.65 3.25
CA LEU A 80 3.22 12.30 3.46
C LEU A 80 4.67 12.17 3.00
N VAL A 81 5.02 12.70 1.81
CA VAL A 81 6.40 12.71 1.32
C VAL A 81 7.32 13.49 2.26
N ARG A 82 6.90 14.66 2.73
CA ARG A 82 7.68 15.47 3.69
C ARG A 82 7.82 14.77 5.05
N LEU A 83 6.79 14.06 5.51
CA LEU A 83 6.83 13.26 6.72
C LEU A 83 7.82 12.09 6.56
N GLY A 84 7.79 11.40 5.42
CA GLY A 84 8.76 10.37 5.05
C GLY A 84 10.19 10.88 5.10
N ALA A 85 10.47 12.04 4.49
CA ALA A 85 11.80 12.66 4.51
C ALA A 85 12.27 13.04 5.93
N ARG A 86 11.36 13.53 6.79
CA ARG A 86 11.68 13.84 8.20
C ARG A 86 11.96 12.61 9.05
N LEU A 87 11.29 11.50 8.76
CA LEU A 87 11.54 10.22 9.41
C LEU A 87 12.86 9.63 8.94
N ASP A 88 13.14 9.70 7.64
CA ASP A 88 14.40 9.27 7.04
C ASP A 88 15.60 10.02 7.64
N ALA A 89 15.52 11.35 7.76
CA ALA A 89 16.58 12.15 8.37
C ALA A 89 16.87 11.78 9.85
N GLN A 90 15.91 11.18 10.56
CA GLN A 90 16.09 10.69 11.93
C GLN A 90 16.56 9.24 11.99
N LEU A 91 16.07 8.39 11.09
CA LEU A 91 16.33 6.95 11.06
C LEU A 91 17.63 6.60 10.34
N ALA A 92 18.01 7.34 9.28
CA ALA A 92 19.21 7.07 8.51
C ALA A 92 20.51 7.09 9.35
N PRO A 93 20.73 8.05 10.27
CA PRO A 93 21.91 8.01 11.14
C PRO A 93 21.90 6.84 12.12
N LEU A 94 20.73 6.43 12.62
CA LEU A 94 20.58 5.26 13.48
C LEU A 94 20.85 3.96 12.70
N ALA A 95 20.30 3.84 11.50
CA ALA A 95 20.53 2.73 10.59
C ALA A 95 22.03 2.57 10.28
N HIS A 96 22.69 3.69 9.95
CA HIS A 96 24.11 3.67 9.61
C HIS A 96 24.99 3.32 10.82
N LYS A 97 24.63 3.75 12.04
CA LYS A 97 25.29 3.30 13.27
C LYS A 97 25.18 1.78 13.46
N VAL A 98 24.00 1.21 13.24
CA VAL A 98 23.80 -0.25 13.33
C VAL A 98 24.67 -0.98 12.30
N VAL A 99 24.77 -0.46 11.07
CA VAL A 99 25.64 -1.04 10.02
C VAL A 99 27.10 -1.05 10.44
N ILE A 100 27.59 0.01 11.10
CA ILE A 100 28.97 0.14 11.58
C ILE A 100 29.25 -0.75 12.79
N GLU A 101 28.29 -0.87 13.72
CA GLU A 101 28.47 -1.59 14.98
C GLU A 101 28.26 -3.10 14.84
N MET A 102 27.38 -3.55 13.95
CA MET A 102 27.06 -4.99 13.78
C MET A 102 28.26 -5.89 13.51
N PRO A 103 29.24 -5.53 12.66
CA PRO A 103 30.44 -6.33 12.46
C PRO A 103 31.26 -6.54 13.74
N ARG A 104 31.17 -5.62 14.71
CA ARG A 104 31.86 -5.72 16.01
C ARG A 104 31.24 -6.78 16.93
N PHE A 105 29.98 -7.14 16.69
CA PHE A 105 29.24 -8.17 17.44
C PHE A 105 29.22 -9.53 16.73
N GLY A 106 30.02 -9.70 15.67
CA GLY A 106 30.18 -10.98 14.96
C GLY A 106 29.20 -11.21 13.81
N TYR A 107 28.43 -10.20 13.39
CA TYR A 107 27.56 -10.28 12.22
C TYR A 107 28.30 -10.00 10.92
N SER A 108 27.85 -10.59 9.81
CA SER A 108 28.47 -10.34 8.49
C SER A 108 28.16 -8.93 7.98
N THR A 109 29.08 -8.33 7.22
CA THR A 109 28.87 -7.06 6.49
C THR A 109 27.62 -7.07 5.60
N ALA A 110 27.30 -8.24 5.02
CA ALA A 110 26.10 -8.44 4.23
C ALA A 110 24.81 -8.37 5.08
N GLU A 111 24.82 -8.88 6.31
CA GLU A 111 23.69 -8.80 7.24
C GLU A 111 23.47 -7.37 7.73
N ALA A 112 24.57 -6.67 8.05
CA ALA A 112 24.54 -5.29 8.47
C ALA A 112 23.90 -4.39 7.38
N THR A 113 24.30 -4.58 6.12
CA THR A 113 23.78 -3.80 4.98
C THR A 113 22.30 -4.09 4.72
N GLU A 114 21.85 -5.33 4.86
CA GLU A 114 20.44 -5.69 4.65
C GLU A 114 19.51 -5.02 5.68
N ARG A 115 19.96 -4.88 6.94
CA ARG A 115 19.21 -4.11 7.95
C ARG A 115 19.13 -2.61 7.64
N GLY A 116 20.14 -2.06 6.96
CA GLY A 116 20.08 -0.70 6.40
C GLY A 116 18.99 -0.57 5.32
N ARG A 117 18.87 -1.59 4.46
CA ARG A 117 17.84 -1.68 3.40
C ARG A 117 16.41 -1.73 3.94
N ASP A 118 16.20 -2.27 5.14
CA ASP A 118 14.89 -2.25 5.79
C ASP A 118 14.42 -0.80 6.06
N VAL A 119 15.34 0.10 6.38
CA VAL A 119 15.04 1.52 6.61
C VAL A 119 14.69 2.24 5.30
N ASP A 120 15.40 1.94 4.21
CA ASP A 120 15.03 2.41 2.87
C ASP A 120 13.67 1.85 2.44
N THR A 121 13.34 0.62 2.81
CA THR A 121 12.04 -0.01 2.52
C THR A 121 10.92 0.69 3.29
N LEU A 122 11.13 1.02 4.56
CA LEU A 122 10.19 1.82 5.37
C LEU A 122 10.01 3.23 4.79
N ARG A 123 11.08 3.87 4.33
CA ARG A 123 11.01 5.16 3.62
C ARG A 123 10.18 5.04 2.35
N GLY A 124 10.44 4.01 1.55
CA GLY A 124 9.70 3.71 0.32
C GLY A 124 8.22 3.49 0.58
N PHE A 125 7.88 2.76 1.65
CA PHE A 125 6.49 2.58 2.08
C PHE A 125 5.82 3.90 2.46
N LEU A 126 6.48 4.76 3.23
CA LEU A 126 5.94 6.07 3.64
C LEU A 126 5.73 7.03 2.46
N ALA A 127 6.53 6.90 1.40
CA ALA A 127 6.37 7.63 0.16
C ALA A 127 5.35 6.99 -0.81
N SER A 128 4.88 5.78 -0.51
CA SER A 128 3.94 5.03 -1.35
C SER A 128 2.47 5.35 -1.02
N GLN A 129 1.54 4.68 -1.69
CA GLN A 129 0.10 4.74 -1.39
C GLN A 129 -0.30 3.96 -0.12
N GLY A 130 0.61 3.21 0.50
CA GLY A 130 0.33 2.41 1.69
C GLY A 130 -0.22 3.23 2.88
N PRO A 131 0.44 4.33 3.29
CA PRO A 131 -0.07 5.21 4.33
C PRO A 131 -1.47 5.75 4.04
N VAL A 132 -1.74 6.12 2.78
CA VAL A 132 -3.06 6.63 2.35
C VAL A 132 -4.15 5.59 2.63
N ALA A 133 -3.92 4.34 2.23
CA ALA A 133 -4.86 3.26 2.49
C ALA A 133 -5.13 3.04 4.00
N LEU A 134 -4.13 3.23 4.86
CA LEU A 134 -4.31 3.16 6.32
C LEU A 134 -5.17 4.31 6.86
N PHE A 135 -5.06 5.52 6.30
CA PHE A 135 -5.92 6.65 6.68
C PHE A 135 -7.34 6.53 6.14
N ASP A 136 -7.53 5.82 5.02
CA ASP A 136 -8.85 5.60 4.42
C ASP A 136 -9.60 4.41 5.06
N LEU A 137 -8.88 3.45 5.67
CA LEU A 137 -9.46 2.25 6.29
C LEU A 137 -10.56 2.52 7.33
N PRO A 138 -10.45 3.53 8.23
CA PRO A 138 -11.51 3.87 9.18
C PRO A 138 -12.79 4.42 8.54
N TRP A 139 -12.75 4.85 7.27
CA TRP A 139 -13.90 5.39 6.55
C TRP A 139 -14.70 4.31 5.82
N ILE A 140 -14.16 3.09 5.68
CA ILE A 140 -14.86 1.95 5.05
C ILE A 140 -16.23 1.66 5.68
N PRO A 141 -16.40 1.63 7.02
CA PRO A 141 -17.72 1.43 7.64
C PRO A 141 -18.74 2.51 7.25
N ILE A 142 -18.30 3.75 7.04
CA ILE A 142 -19.19 4.85 6.63
C ILE A 142 -19.70 4.60 5.21
N TYR A 143 -18.84 4.16 4.29
CA TYR A 143 -19.27 3.75 2.95
C TYR A 143 -20.22 2.54 2.99
N LEU A 144 -19.95 1.56 3.85
CA LEU A 144 -20.85 0.40 4.02
C LEU A 144 -22.24 0.84 4.54
N VAL A 145 -22.30 1.75 5.51
CA VAL A 145 -23.57 2.33 5.98
C VAL A 145 -24.29 3.05 4.85
N PHE A 146 -23.58 3.83 4.03
CA PHE A 146 -24.17 4.51 2.88
C PHE A 146 -24.78 3.53 1.87
N VAL A 147 -24.07 2.45 1.53
CA VAL A 147 -24.60 1.39 0.66
C VAL A 147 -25.80 0.68 1.29
N TRP A 148 -25.78 0.47 2.61
CA TRP A 148 -26.89 -0.17 3.33
C TRP A 148 -28.15 0.71 3.37
N LEU A 149 -27.98 2.03 3.43
CA LEU A 149 -29.06 3.01 3.31
C LEU A 149 -29.69 3.01 1.91
N LEU A 150 -28.91 2.77 0.85
CA LEU A 150 -29.45 2.62 -0.51
C LEU A 150 -30.30 1.35 -0.63
N HIS A 151 -29.73 0.19 -0.28
CA HIS A 151 -30.49 -1.05 -0.20
C HIS A 151 -29.82 -2.10 0.69
N PRO A 152 -30.55 -2.73 1.64
CA PRO A 152 -29.99 -3.73 2.55
C PRO A 152 -29.28 -4.90 1.86
N MET A 153 -29.83 -5.43 0.76
CA MET A 153 -29.20 -6.52 -0.01
C MET A 153 -27.84 -6.14 -0.60
N LEU A 154 -27.67 -4.91 -1.10
CA LEU A 154 -26.38 -4.45 -1.63
C LEU A 154 -25.35 -4.31 -0.51
N GLY A 155 -25.78 -3.85 0.67
CA GLY A 155 -24.90 -3.79 1.84
C GLY A 155 -24.44 -5.17 2.31
N TYR A 156 -25.31 -6.19 2.33
CA TYR A 156 -24.89 -7.56 2.67
C TYR A 156 -23.90 -8.14 1.64
N LEU A 157 -24.14 -7.90 0.34
CA LEU A 157 -23.23 -8.35 -0.72
C LEU A 157 -21.86 -7.68 -0.60
N THR A 158 -21.82 -6.35 -0.44
CA THR A 158 -20.57 -5.58 -0.30
C THR A 158 -19.83 -5.95 0.98
N LEU A 159 -20.52 -6.13 2.10
CA LEU A 159 -19.93 -6.59 3.36
C LEU A 159 -19.33 -8.01 3.21
N GLY A 160 -20.06 -8.94 2.60
CA GLY A 160 -19.58 -10.29 2.31
C GLY A 160 -18.36 -10.27 1.40
N GLY A 161 -18.40 -9.51 0.31
CA GLY A 161 -17.28 -9.35 -0.61
C GLY A 161 -16.04 -8.72 0.04
N ALA A 162 -16.24 -7.68 0.85
CA ALA A 162 -15.18 -7.05 1.62
C ALA A 162 -14.55 -8.02 2.62
N LEU A 163 -15.35 -8.84 3.32
CA LEU A 163 -14.86 -9.86 4.24
C LEU A 163 -14.03 -10.93 3.52
N VAL A 164 -14.51 -11.45 2.38
CA VAL A 164 -13.77 -12.45 1.59
C VAL A 164 -12.45 -11.85 1.08
N LEU A 165 -12.47 -10.62 0.56
CA LEU A 165 -11.25 -9.93 0.12
C LEU A 165 -10.28 -9.66 1.27
N ALA A 166 -10.79 -9.30 2.46
CA ALA A 166 -9.96 -9.10 3.65
C ALA A 166 -9.28 -10.41 4.08
N VAL A 167 -10.03 -11.52 4.14
CA VAL A 167 -9.48 -12.85 4.45
C VAL A 167 -8.43 -13.26 3.42
N LEU A 168 -8.73 -13.09 2.13
CA LEU A 168 -7.77 -13.40 1.06
C LEU A 168 -6.50 -12.55 1.17
N THR A 169 -6.64 -11.26 1.51
CA THR A 169 -5.51 -10.36 1.71
C THR A 169 -4.66 -10.78 2.91
N ILE A 170 -5.28 -11.18 4.02
CA ILE A 170 -4.57 -11.68 5.20
C ILE A 170 -3.82 -12.98 4.87
N ILE A 171 -4.47 -13.91 4.18
CA ILE A 171 -3.85 -15.16 3.72
C ILE A 171 -2.64 -14.84 2.84
N ALA A 172 -2.82 -13.91 1.88
CA ALA A 172 -1.76 -13.51 0.97
C ALA A 172 -0.58 -12.87 1.70
N GLU A 173 -0.85 -12.02 2.69
CA GLU A 173 0.17 -11.38 3.49
C GLU A 173 0.97 -12.39 4.33
N VAL A 174 0.29 -13.34 4.98
CA VAL A 174 0.94 -14.36 5.82
C VAL A 174 1.80 -15.31 4.99
N LEU A 175 1.28 -15.80 3.86
CA LEU A 175 2.02 -16.68 2.96
C LEU A 175 3.23 -15.96 2.37
N THR A 176 3.03 -14.76 1.82
CA THR A 176 4.10 -13.97 1.21
C THR A 176 5.19 -13.62 2.23
N ARG A 177 4.83 -13.21 3.46
CA ARG A 177 5.80 -12.90 4.52
C ARG A 177 6.69 -14.09 4.87
N ARG A 178 6.11 -15.28 5.00
CA ARG A 178 6.87 -16.50 5.34
C ARG A 178 7.91 -16.83 4.27
N HIS A 179 7.55 -16.73 2.99
CA HIS A 179 8.47 -17.00 1.87
C HIS A 179 9.49 -15.87 1.65
N SER A 180 9.08 -14.62 1.88
CA SER A 180 9.96 -13.46 1.79
C SER A 180 11.12 -13.54 2.78
N HIS A 181 10.90 -14.00 4.02
CA HIS A 181 11.99 -14.22 4.98
C HIS A 181 13.02 -15.24 4.49
N ALA A 182 12.59 -16.32 3.84
CA ALA A 182 13.49 -17.31 3.28
C ALA A 182 14.29 -16.75 2.08
N MET A 183 13.63 -15.95 1.23
CA MET A 183 14.27 -15.25 0.12
C MET A 183 15.34 -14.26 0.60
N ILE A 184 15.03 -13.44 1.61
CA ILE A 184 15.98 -12.49 2.22
C ILE A 184 17.20 -13.23 2.78
N LYS A 185 17.02 -14.33 3.52
CA LYS A 185 18.15 -15.14 4.02
C LYS A 185 19.03 -15.69 2.89
N ALA A 186 18.42 -16.18 1.81
CA ALA A 186 19.17 -16.65 0.64
C ALA A 186 19.90 -15.52 -0.09
N SER A 187 19.30 -14.32 -0.13
CA SER A 187 19.92 -13.09 -0.67
C SER A 187 21.16 -12.70 0.13
N VAL A 188 21.07 -12.64 1.46
CA VAL A 188 22.19 -12.34 2.35
C VAL A 188 23.33 -13.36 2.18
N ALA A 189 23.00 -14.66 2.11
CA ALA A 189 24.00 -15.70 1.88
C ALA A 189 24.72 -15.55 0.54
N ARG A 190 23.98 -15.25 -0.54
CA ARG A 190 24.54 -14.94 -1.86
C ARG A 190 25.48 -13.74 -1.81
N SER A 191 25.05 -12.64 -1.19
CA SER A 191 25.86 -11.42 -1.04
C SER A 191 27.12 -11.66 -0.22
N SER A 192 27.06 -12.45 0.85
CA SER A 192 28.21 -12.80 1.69
C SER A 192 29.28 -13.62 0.94
N VAL A 193 28.86 -14.56 0.08
CA VAL A 193 29.77 -15.32 -0.79
C VAL A 193 30.43 -14.41 -1.83
N ALA A 194 29.67 -13.51 -2.46
CA ALA A 194 30.20 -12.56 -3.43
C ALA A 194 31.23 -11.60 -2.79
N ASP A 195 30.90 -11.05 -1.63
CA ASP A 195 31.75 -10.14 -0.86
C ASP A 195 33.06 -10.83 -0.40
N SER A 196 32.97 -12.09 0.04
CA SER A 196 34.17 -12.89 0.37
C SER A 196 35.03 -13.18 -0.86
N ASN A 197 34.42 -13.52 -1.99
CA ASN A 197 35.16 -13.74 -3.24
C ASN A 197 35.85 -12.46 -3.73
N ALA A 198 35.22 -11.30 -3.56
CA ALA A 198 35.80 -10.00 -3.93
C ALA A 198 36.99 -9.63 -3.04
N ARG A 199 36.84 -9.75 -1.72
CA ARG A 199 37.93 -9.47 -0.75
C ARG A 199 39.14 -10.38 -0.90
N ASN A 200 38.93 -11.63 -1.31
CA ASN A 200 39.99 -12.64 -1.45
C ASN A 200 40.33 -12.93 -2.92
N SER A 201 40.05 -12.00 -3.83
CA SER A 201 40.20 -12.16 -5.28
C SER A 201 41.65 -12.48 -5.69
N ASP A 202 42.64 -11.77 -5.13
CA ASP A 202 44.06 -12.00 -5.41
C ASP A 202 44.50 -13.41 -4.98
N VAL A 203 44.02 -13.89 -3.83
CA VAL A 203 44.33 -15.22 -3.30
C VAL A 203 43.66 -16.32 -4.14
N LEU A 204 42.39 -16.12 -4.51
CA LEU A 204 41.65 -17.04 -5.37
C LEU A 204 42.30 -17.18 -6.75
N HIS A 205 42.78 -16.06 -7.31
CA HIS A 205 43.49 -16.03 -8.57
C HIS A 205 44.87 -16.71 -8.46
N ALA A 206 45.65 -16.37 -7.43
CA ALA A 206 46.98 -16.95 -7.19
C ALA A 206 46.93 -18.48 -6.97
N MET A 207 45.86 -19.00 -6.35
CA MET A 207 45.69 -20.45 -6.13
C MET A 207 44.97 -21.18 -7.28
N GLY A 208 44.58 -20.48 -8.36
CA GLY A 208 43.80 -21.07 -9.45
C GLY A 208 42.42 -21.58 -9.02
N MET A 209 41.87 -21.04 -7.92
CA MET A 209 40.63 -21.52 -7.29
C MET A 209 39.36 -20.80 -7.76
N THR A 210 39.48 -19.91 -8.76
CA THR A 210 38.37 -19.12 -9.31
C THR A 210 37.17 -19.98 -9.70
N GLY A 211 37.37 -21.12 -10.37
CA GLY A 211 36.28 -22.02 -10.76
C GLY A 211 35.45 -22.51 -9.56
N ARG A 212 36.11 -22.98 -8.48
CA ARG A 212 35.42 -23.42 -7.26
C ARG A 212 34.69 -22.27 -6.55
N ALA A 213 35.24 -21.05 -6.61
CA ALA A 213 34.60 -19.87 -6.04
C ALA A 213 33.32 -19.49 -6.81
N VAL A 214 33.34 -19.64 -8.15
CA VAL A 214 32.17 -19.47 -9.01
C VAL A 214 31.13 -20.54 -8.73
N ASP A 215 31.51 -21.83 -8.63
CA ASP A 215 30.58 -22.92 -8.31
C ASP A 215 29.88 -22.70 -6.96
N ARG A 216 30.62 -22.19 -5.96
CA ARG A 216 30.06 -21.85 -4.65
C ARG A 216 29.05 -20.71 -4.75
N PHE A 217 29.35 -19.68 -5.55
CA PHE A 217 28.42 -18.59 -5.80
C PHE A 217 27.18 -19.06 -6.58
N GLU A 218 27.35 -19.91 -7.59
CA GLU A 218 26.25 -20.46 -8.38
C GLU A 218 25.26 -21.25 -7.51
N LYS A 219 25.75 -22.08 -6.58
CA LYS A 219 24.90 -22.79 -5.61
C LYS A 219 24.08 -21.83 -4.74
N ALA A 220 24.71 -20.78 -4.22
CA ALA A 220 24.02 -19.75 -3.43
C ALA A 220 23.00 -18.96 -4.28
N ASN A 221 23.37 -18.64 -5.53
CA ASN A 221 22.51 -17.93 -6.48
C ASN A 221 21.28 -18.76 -6.87
N ARG A 222 21.46 -20.05 -7.17
CA ARG A 222 20.37 -20.97 -7.49
C ARG A 222 19.38 -21.07 -6.33
N ARG A 223 19.87 -21.17 -5.10
CA ARG A 223 19.01 -21.17 -3.91
C ARG A 223 18.22 -19.86 -3.75
N HIS A 224 18.84 -18.73 -4.01
CA HIS A 224 18.15 -17.43 -4.01
C HIS A 224 17.07 -17.36 -5.10
N LEU A 225 17.38 -17.78 -6.33
CA LEU A 225 16.42 -17.83 -7.43
C LEU A 225 15.23 -18.74 -7.11
N ASP A 226 15.45 -19.94 -6.57
CA ASP A 226 14.36 -20.85 -6.18
C ASP A 226 13.43 -20.22 -5.15
N CYS A 227 13.99 -19.52 -4.14
CA CYS A 227 13.19 -18.82 -3.14
C CYS A 227 12.47 -17.59 -3.71
N GLN A 228 13.11 -16.87 -4.64
CA GLN A 228 12.53 -15.71 -5.32
C GLN A 228 11.36 -16.11 -6.21
N THR A 229 11.52 -17.17 -7.02
CA THR A 229 10.46 -17.70 -7.87
C THR A 229 9.26 -18.14 -7.03
N LYS A 230 9.48 -18.94 -5.97
CA LYS A 230 8.39 -19.34 -5.07
C LYS A 230 7.65 -18.16 -4.43
N THR A 231 8.39 -17.13 -4.00
CA THR A 231 7.78 -15.93 -3.42
C THR A 231 6.97 -15.16 -4.47
N SER A 232 7.48 -15.08 -5.70
CA SER A 232 6.83 -14.38 -6.81
C SER A 232 5.59 -15.13 -7.31
N ASP A 233 5.63 -16.45 -7.40
CA ASP A 233 4.51 -17.29 -7.81
C ASP A 233 3.35 -17.18 -6.82
N ILE A 234 3.65 -17.27 -5.52
CA ILE A 234 2.65 -17.13 -4.45
C ILE A 234 2.05 -15.71 -4.46
N GLY A 235 2.89 -14.67 -4.50
CA GLY A 235 2.42 -13.29 -4.55
C GLY A 235 1.59 -13.00 -5.81
N GLY A 236 2.03 -13.50 -6.96
CA GLY A 236 1.39 -13.32 -8.26
C GLY A 236 0.04 -14.03 -8.35
N THR A 237 -0.03 -15.29 -7.92
CA THR A 237 -1.28 -16.09 -7.93
C THR A 237 -2.34 -15.50 -7.01
N LEU A 238 -1.97 -15.12 -5.78
CA LEU A 238 -2.88 -14.50 -4.82
C LEU A 238 -3.36 -13.12 -5.28
N SER A 239 -2.48 -12.31 -5.87
CA SER A 239 -2.84 -11.02 -6.45
C SER A 239 -3.80 -11.19 -7.64
N GLY A 240 -3.54 -12.17 -8.50
CA GLY A 240 -4.42 -12.56 -9.60
C GLY A 240 -5.82 -12.98 -9.12
N LEU A 241 -5.88 -13.86 -8.12
CA LEU A 241 -7.15 -14.30 -7.52
C LEU A 241 -7.92 -13.12 -6.89
N SER A 242 -7.21 -12.22 -6.22
CA SER A 242 -7.79 -11.01 -5.62
C SER A 242 -8.33 -10.04 -6.68
N LYS A 243 -7.70 -9.97 -7.86
CA LYS A 243 -8.20 -9.19 -9.00
C LYS A 243 -9.47 -9.80 -9.58
N VAL A 244 -9.48 -11.12 -9.82
CA VAL A 244 -10.65 -11.84 -10.34
C VAL A 244 -11.83 -11.71 -9.39
N LEU A 245 -11.61 -11.93 -8.08
CA LEU A 245 -12.67 -11.81 -7.08
C LEU A 245 -13.25 -10.38 -7.02
N ARG A 246 -12.41 -9.35 -7.14
CA ARG A 246 -12.88 -7.96 -7.24
C ARG A 246 -13.73 -7.73 -8.49
N MET A 247 -13.32 -8.24 -9.65
CA MET A 247 -14.12 -8.11 -10.88
C MET A 247 -15.44 -8.87 -10.78
N ILE A 248 -15.46 -10.06 -10.17
CA ILE A 248 -16.70 -10.81 -9.90
C ILE A 248 -17.61 -10.01 -8.96
N LEU A 249 -17.07 -9.45 -7.88
CA LEU A 249 -17.84 -8.65 -6.93
C LEU A 249 -18.43 -7.40 -7.59
N GLN A 250 -17.65 -6.68 -8.40
CA GLN A 250 -18.13 -5.53 -9.17
C GLN A 250 -19.29 -5.91 -10.11
N SER A 251 -19.13 -6.99 -10.88
CA SER A 251 -20.19 -7.50 -11.76
C SER A 251 -21.42 -8.00 -10.99
N ALA A 252 -21.22 -8.63 -9.82
CA ALA A 252 -22.31 -9.09 -8.97
C ALA A 252 -23.10 -7.93 -8.36
N ILE A 253 -22.42 -6.85 -7.95
CA ILE A 253 -23.06 -5.62 -7.45
C ILE A 253 -23.93 -5.01 -8.55
N LEU A 254 -23.40 -4.85 -9.77
CA LEU A 254 -24.17 -4.33 -10.91
C LEU A 254 -25.34 -5.24 -11.28
N GLY A 255 -25.13 -6.56 -11.33
CA GLY A 255 -26.17 -7.53 -11.66
C GLY A 255 -27.29 -7.57 -10.62
N LEU A 256 -26.95 -7.52 -9.34
CA LEU A 256 -27.92 -7.43 -8.25
C LEU A 256 -28.64 -6.07 -8.29
N GLY A 257 -27.92 -4.97 -8.46
CA GLY A 257 -28.51 -3.63 -8.62
C GLY A 257 -29.53 -3.58 -9.76
N ALA A 258 -29.19 -4.13 -10.93
CA ALA A 258 -30.10 -4.23 -12.07
C ALA A 258 -31.35 -5.07 -11.75
N TYR A 259 -31.19 -6.21 -11.07
CA TYR A 259 -32.31 -7.04 -10.64
C TYR A 259 -33.27 -6.29 -9.70
N LEU A 260 -32.75 -5.50 -8.76
CA LEU A 260 -33.56 -4.70 -7.85
C LEU A 260 -34.26 -3.53 -8.54
N ALA A 261 -33.60 -2.91 -9.52
CA ALA A 261 -34.21 -1.83 -10.29
C ALA A 261 -35.36 -2.32 -11.17
N ILE A 262 -35.25 -3.52 -11.75
CA ILE A 262 -36.36 -4.15 -12.48
C ILE A 262 -37.57 -4.38 -11.56
N ARG A 263 -37.34 -4.66 -10.28
CA ARG A 263 -38.41 -4.78 -9.26
C ARG A 263 -38.94 -3.44 -8.75
N GLY A 264 -38.42 -2.31 -9.24
CA GLY A 264 -38.81 -0.97 -8.80
C GLY A 264 -38.37 -0.61 -7.38
N GLN A 265 -37.45 -1.37 -6.79
CA GLN A 265 -36.96 -1.17 -5.41
C GLN A 265 -35.73 -0.26 -5.34
N LEU A 266 -35.10 0.03 -6.47
CA LEU A 266 -33.86 0.82 -6.58
C LEU A 266 -33.92 1.70 -7.82
N SER A 267 -33.47 2.95 -7.72
CA SER A 267 -33.37 3.86 -8.86
C SER A 267 -32.17 3.51 -9.75
N ALA A 268 -32.22 3.89 -11.03
CA ALA A 268 -31.09 3.71 -11.94
C ALA A 268 -29.83 4.45 -11.46
N GLY A 269 -30.02 5.63 -10.84
CA GLY A 269 -28.92 6.37 -10.22
C GLY A 269 -28.28 5.62 -9.06
N ALA A 270 -29.07 4.93 -8.22
CA ALA A 270 -28.57 4.21 -7.05
C ALA A 270 -27.86 2.88 -7.38
N ILE A 271 -27.97 2.37 -8.62
CA ILE A 271 -27.18 1.21 -9.08
C ILE A 271 -25.75 1.62 -9.43
N ILE A 272 -25.59 2.82 -10.00
CA ILE A 272 -24.33 3.28 -10.57
C ILE A 272 -23.52 4.11 -9.57
N ALA A 273 -24.21 4.80 -8.66
CA ALA A 273 -23.65 5.56 -7.54
C ALA A 273 -22.97 4.65 -6.50
#